data_AF-A0A2I0HHD0-F1
#
_entry.id   AF-A0A2I0HHD0-F1
#
_cell.length_a   1.000
_cell.length_b   1.000
_cell.length_c   1.000
_cell.angle_alpha   90.00
_cell.angle_beta   90.00
_cell.angle_gamma   90.00
#
_symmetry.space_group_name_H-M   'P 1'
#
loop_
_entity.id
_entity.type
_entity.pdbx_description
1 polymer ?
#
loop_
_entity_poly.entity_id
_entity_poly.type
_entity_poly.pdbx_seq_one_letter_code
_entity_poly.pdbx_strand_id
1 'polypeptide(L)'
;MSRVVLATFWNGMVGMWERNELPIDFHRRSKWVNASQSYKLLVEPLDIADYYRMEKHREKGHYIENGRERRYRVFDRWWRERRGGEKSGSNRKNFASLPQDSCFWARVEEAKESVEMAKKETEPMKLSAVLGRISDFEKYVGGLIDSKEVSRDVLFANSSYSKWLQEWTALKPRFQQLIDS
;
A
#
# COMPACT_ATOMS: atom_id res chain seq x y z
N MET A 1 -21.50 5.29 0.88
CA MET A 1 -22.30 4.90 2.07
C MET A 1 -21.71 3.66 2.76
N SER A 2 -21.45 2.56 2.04
CA SER A 2 -20.96 1.29 2.63
C SER A 2 -19.59 1.35 3.34
N ARG A 3 -18.64 2.15 2.82
CA ARG A 3 -17.29 2.31 3.42
C ARG A 3 -17.34 2.85 4.86
N VAL A 4 -18.14 3.90 5.08
CA VAL A 4 -18.27 4.56 6.39
C VAL A 4 -18.95 3.63 7.40
N VAL A 5 -20.00 2.91 6.98
CA VAL A 5 -20.69 1.94 7.85
C VAL A 5 -19.74 0.85 8.32
N LEU A 6 -18.95 0.26 7.41
CA LEU A 6 -17.97 -0.75 7.77
C LEU A 6 -16.88 -0.18 8.70
N ALA A 7 -16.39 1.04 8.41
CA ALA A 7 -15.41 1.69 9.27
C ALA A 7 -15.94 1.90 10.70
N THR A 8 -17.18 2.35 10.85
CA THR A 8 -17.83 2.50 12.17
C THR A 8 -17.91 1.17 12.93
N PHE A 9 -18.37 0.10 12.26
CA PHE A 9 -18.43 -1.23 12.86
C PHE A 9 -17.06 -1.70 13.36
N TRP A 10 -16.04 -1.64 12.50
CA TRP A 10 -14.69 -2.10 12.83
C TRP A 10 -14.03 -1.23 13.91
N ASN A 11 -14.24 0.08 13.88
CA ASN A 11 -13.74 0.98 14.92
C ASN A 11 -14.36 0.66 16.28
N GLY A 12 -15.68 0.46 16.34
CA GLY A 12 -16.37 0.07 17.57
C GLY A 12 -15.86 -1.25 18.12
N MET A 13 -15.71 -2.25 17.24
CA MET A 13 -15.24 -3.58 17.64
C MET A 13 -13.78 -3.58 18.12
N VAL A 14 -12.89 -2.82 17.44
CA VAL A 14 -11.50 -2.61 17.91
C VAL A 14 -11.50 -1.92 19.28
N GLY A 15 -12.37 -0.94 19.50
CA GLY A 15 -12.52 -0.29 20.81
C GLY A 15 -12.97 -1.24 21.91
N MET A 16 -13.93 -2.13 21.64
CA MET A 16 -14.35 -3.16 22.61
C MET A 16 -13.22 -4.14 22.94
N TRP A 17 -12.44 -4.55 21.91
CA TRP A 17 -11.29 -5.42 22.11
C TRP A 17 -10.25 -4.80 23.06
N GLU A 18 -9.98 -3.51 22.91
CA GLU A 18 -9.00 -2.79 23.74
C GLU A 18 -9.44 -2.54 25.16
N ARG A 19 -10.75 -2.38 25.38
CA ARG A 19 -11.33 -2.29 26.71
C ARG A 19 -11.49 -3.66 27.37
N ASN A 20 -11.02 -4.74 26.75
CA ASN A 20 -11.17 -6.12 27.20
C ASN A 20 -12.64 -6.53 27.40
N GLU A 21 -13.55 -5.96 26.61
CA GLU A 21 -14.98 -6.30 26.61
C GLU A 21 -15.28 -7.52 25.73
N LEU A 22 -14.27 -8.03 25.03
CA LEU A 22 -14.33 -9.22 24.19
C LEU A 22 -13.51 -10.36 24.80
N PRO A 23 -13.77 -11.63 24.42
CA PRO A 23 -12.97 -12.76 24.88
C PRO A 23 -11.46 -12.54 24.65
N ILE A 24 -10.63 -13.00 25.59
CA ILE A 24 -9.18 -12.76 25.58
C ILE A 24 -8.48 -13.23 24.28
N ASP A 25 -8.98 -14.30 23.68
CA ASP A 25 -8.47 -14.91 22.45
C ASP A 25 -9.13 -14.36 21.18
N PHE A 26 -10.03 -13.38 21.28
CA PHE A 26 -10.82 -12.85 20.16
C PHE A 26 -9.97 -12.54 18.91
N HIS A 27 -8.86 -11.82 19.12
CA HIS A 27 -7.92 -11.39 18.08
C HIS A 27 -7.14 -12.56 17.41
N ARG A 28 -7.21 -13.76 17.97
CA ARG A 28 -6.56 -14.98 17.44
C ARG A 28 -7.54 -15.89 16.72
N ARG A 29 -8.85 -15.70 16.92
CA ARG A 29 -9.88 -16.54 16.30
C ARG A 29 -9.90 -16.32 14.79
N SER A 30 -9.75 -17.40 14.03
CA SER A 30 -9.69 -17.39 12.56
C SER A 30 -10.82 -16.59 11.90
N LYS A 31 -12.03 -16.62 12.46
CA LYS A 31 -13.19 -15.85 11.97
C LYS A 31 -12.88 -14.35 11.92
N TRP A 32 -12.39 -13.78 13.02
CA TRP A 32 -12.15 -12.34 13.15
C TRP A 32 -10.91 -11.91 12.39
N VAL A 33 -9.84 -12.72 12.43
CA VAL A 33 -8.61 -12.45 11.69
C VAL A 33 -8.84 -12.47 10.18
N ASN A 34 -9.61 -13.44 9.66
CA ASN A 34 -9.94 -13.50 8.24
C ASN A 34 -10.85 -12.35 7.81
N ALA A 35 -11.87 -12.04 8.63
CA ALA A 35 -12.81 -10.97 8.33
C ALA A 35 -12.13 -9.60 8.32
N SER A 36 -11.25 -9.33 9.30
CA SER A 36 -10.52 -8.06 9.38
C SER A 36 -9.51 -7.91 8.25
N GLN A 37 -8.81 -8.99 7.90
CA GLN A 37 -7.91 -9.00 6.74
C GLN A 37 -8.66 -8.75 5.44
N SER A 38 -9.78 -9.43 5.22
CA SER A 38 -10.60 -9.25 4.01
C SER A 38 -11.14 -7.83 3.90
N TYR A 39 -11.65 -7.28 5.02
CA TYR A 39 -12.06 -5.88 5.08
C TYR A 39 -10.92 -4.93 4.73
N LYS A 40 -9.73 -5.12 5.33
CA LYS A 40 -8.56 -4.28 5.07
C LYS A 40 -8.17 -4.30 3.59
N LEU A 41 -8.04 -5.49 2.98
CA LEU A 41 -7.66 -5.61 1.57
C LEU A 41 -8.70 -4.96 0.63
N LEU A 42 -9.97 -4.94 1.01
CA LEU A 42 -11.05 -4.35 0.20
C LEU A 42 -11.20 -2.84 0.40
N VAL A 43 -11.07 -2.37 1.63
CA VAL A 43 -11.52 -1.02 2.02
C VAL A 43 -10.38 -0.03 2.22
N GLU A 44 -9.20 -0.49 2.65
CA GLU A 44 -8.04 0.41 2.80
C GLU A 44 -7.64 1.07 1.46
N PRO A 45 -7.64 0.36 0.30
CA PRO A 45 -7.46 1.02 -1.00
C PRO A 45 -8.41 2.20 -1.27
N LEU A 46 -9.67 2.10 -0.81
CA LEU A 46 -10.66 3.15 -1.00
C LEU A 46 -10.40 4.34 -0.07
N ASP A 47 -9.95 4.09 1.16
CA ASP A 47 -9.53 5.14 2.09
C ASP A 47 -8.28 5.87 1.57
N ILE A 48 -7.33 5.14 0.98
CA ILE A 48 -6.14 5.71 0.32
C ILE A 48 -6.56 6.59 -0.85
N ALA A 49 -7.43 6.09 -1.74
CA ALA A 49 -7.92 6.85 -2.88
C ALA A 49 -8.60 8.16 -2.42
N ASP A 50 -9.43 8.09 -1.37
CA ASP A 50 -10.06 9.29 -0.78
C ASP A 50 -9.03 10.24 -0.16
N TYR A 51 -7.98 9.71 0.49
CA TYR A 51 -6.92 10.50 1.11
C TYR A 51 -6.15 11.35 0.10
N TYR A 52 -5.70 10.74 -1.00
CA TYR A 52 -4.96 11.45 -2.04
C TYR A 52 -5.87 12.34 -2.91
N ARG A 53 -7.12 11.90 -3.17
CA ARG A 53 -8.12 12.72 -3.86
C ARG A 53 -8.44 14.03 -3.13
N MET A 54 -8.48 14.00 -1.80
CA MET A 54 -8.70 15.18 -0.96
C MET A 54 -7.41 15.97 -0.69
N GLU A 55 -6.31 15.65 -1.38
CA GLU A 55 -5.00 16.30 -1.23
C GLU A 55 -4.45 16.32 0.20
N LYS A 56 -4.93 15.43 1.09
CA LYS A 56 -4.50 15.38 2.50
C LYS A 56 -3.01 15.12 2.64
N HIS A 57 -2.39 14.47 1.65
CA HIS A 57 -0.95 14.23 1.61
C HIS A 57 -0.13 15.52 1.58
N ARG A 58 -0.68 16.61 1.03
CA ARG A 58 -0.01 17.92 0.96
C ARG A 58 0.00 18.65 2.30
N GLU A 59 -1.04 18.43 3.11
CA GLU A 59 -1.18 19.08 4.42
C GLU A 59 -0.55 18.26 5.55
N LYS A 60 -0.72 16.93 5.49
CA LYS A 60 -0.41 16.02 6.60
C LYS A 60 0.77 15.10 6.31
N GLY A 61 1.28 15.08 5.08
CA GLY A 61 2.29 14.11 4.62
C GLY A 61 1.67 12.81 4.11
N HIS A 62 2.48 11.88 3.60
CA HIS A 62 1.96 10.69 2.91
C HIS A 62 1.13 9.75 3.79
N TYR A 63 0.25 8.96 3.14
CA TYR A 63 -0.77 8.16 3.81
C TYR A 63 -0.20 7.14 4.80
N ILE A 64 0.86 6.42 4.44
CA ILE A 64 1.36 5.30 5.25
C ILE A 64 1.77 5.77 6.64
N GLU A 65 2.45 6.91 6.71
CA GLU A 65 2.96 7.50 7.94
C GLU A 65 1.87 8.31 8.66
N ASN A 66 1.14 9.16 7.92
CA ASN A 66 0.34 10.24 8.50
C ASN A 66 -1.17 10.13 8.28
N GLY A 67 -1.61 9.30 7.34
CA GLY A 67 -3.02 9.14 6.98
C GLY A 67 -3.66 7.83 7.45
N ARG A 68 -2.84 6.83 7.79
CA ARG A 68 -3.30 5.46 7.98
C ARG A 68 -4.08 5.28 9.28
N GLU A 69 -5.35 4.91 9.11
CA GLU A 69 -6.28 4.68 10.20
C GLU A 69 -5.85 3.55 11.13
N ARG A 70 -6.09 3.76 12.42
CA ARG A 70 -5.63 2.88 13.52
C ARG A 70 -6.09 1.43 13.36
N ARG A 71 -7.33 1.21 12.91
CA ARG A 71 -7.91 -0.12 12.69
C ARG A 71 -7.03 -1.00 11.80
N TYR A 72 -6.43 -0.45 10.75
CA TYR A 72 -5.62 -1.23 9.80
C TYR A 72 -4.33 -1.73 10.44
N ARG A 73 -3.73 -0.92 11.32
CA ARG A 73 -2.54 -1.29 12.11
C ARG A 73 -2.88 -2.42 13.10
N VAL A 74 -4.05 -2.37 13.72
CA VAL A 74 -4.55 -3.45 14.59
C VAL A 74 -4.75 -4.75 13.79
N PHE A 75 -5.29 -4.67 12.58
CA PHE A 75 -5.49 -5.85 11.74
C PHE A 75 -4.17 -6.45 11.22
N ASP A 76 -3.17 -5.63 10.91
CA ASP A 76 -1.81 -6.11 10.61
C ASP A 76 -1.25 -6.92 11.77
N ARG A 77 -1.45 -6.44 13.00
CA ARG A 77 -1.01 -7.15 14.22
C ARG A 77 -1.71 -8.49 14.36
N TRP A 78 -3.03 -8.53 14.28
CA TRP A 78 -3.80 -9.78 14.38
C TRP A 78 -3.40 -10.79 13.30
N TRP A 79 -3.19 -10.32 12.07
CA TRP A 79 -2.77 -11.16 10.95
C TRP A 79 -1.36 -11.75 11.16
N ARG A 80 -0.41 -10.94 11.66
CA ARG A 80 0.97 -11.37 11.92
C ARG A 80 1.04 -12.39 13.05
N GLU A 81 0.33 -12.13 14.16
CA GLU A 81 0.30 -13.03 15.33
C GLU A 81 -0.27 -14.41 14.97
N ARG A 82 -1.24 -14.47 14.05
CA ARG A 82 -1.78 -15.75 13.56
C ARG A 82 -0.78 -16.57 12.75
N ARG A 83 0.08 -15.92 11.96
CA ARG A 83 1.04 -16.62 11.07
C ARG A 83 2.33 -17.03 11.77
N GLY A 84 2.47 -16.81 13.09
CA GLY A 84 3.70 -17.15 13.81
C GLY A 84 4.93 -16.39 13.34
N GLY A 85 4.75 -15.27 12.63
CA GLY A 85 5.85 -14.48 12.07
C GLY A 85 6.45 -14.99 10.75
N GLU A 86 6.04 -16.17 10.26
CA GLU A 86 6.55 -16.68 8.98
C GLU A 86 5.90 -16.00 7.78
N LYS A 87 6.72 -15.36 6.95
CA LYS A 87 6.33 -15.00 5.58
C LYS A 87 6.37 -16.27 4.74
N SER A 88 5.26 -17.00 4.67
CA SER A 88 5.13 -18.07 3.68
C SER A 88 5.34 -17.46 2.29
N GLY A 89 6.36 -17.88 1.55
CA GLY A 89 6.52 -17.50 0.14
C GLY A 89 5.23 -17.78 -0.63
N SER A 90 4.79 -16.82 -1.45
CA SER A 90 3.57 -16.98 -2.25
C SER A 90 3.84 -17.91 -3.43
N ASN A 91 3.41 -19.18 -3.31
CA ASN A 91 3.39 -20.14 -4.43
C ASN A 91 2.11 -20.00 -5.28
N ARG A 92 1.60 -18.77 -5.44
CA ARG A 92 0.33 -18.53 -6.15
C ARG A 92 0.47 -18.90 -7.63
N LYS A 93 -0.47 -19.72 -8.14
CA LYS A 93 -0.57 -20.03 -9.57
C LYS A 93 -1.23 -18.89 -10.36
N ASN A 94 -2.15 -18.15 -9.73
CA ASN A 94 -2.93 -17.07 -10.33
C ASN A 94 -2.77 -15.77 -9.53
N PHE A 95 -2.96 -14.64 -10.22
CA PHE A 95 -3.05 -13.31 -9.58
C PHE A 95 -4.10 -13.31 -8.47
N ALA A 96 -3.81 -12.59 -7.41
CA ALA A 96 -4.76 -12.36 -6.33
C ALA A 96 -5.98 -11.57 -6.86
N SER A 97 -7.13 -11.74 -6.21
CA SER A 97 -8.31 -10.93 -6.53
C SER A 97 -8.14 -9.47 -6.10
N LEU A 98 -7.31 -9.22 -5.10
CA LEU A 98 -6.95 -7.92 -4.56
C LEU A 98 -5.45 -7.91 -4.22
N PRO A 99 -4.77 -6.75 -4.26
CA PRO A 99 -3.38 -6.65 -3.83
C PRO A 99 -3.24 -7.12 -2.39
N GLN A 100 -2.26 -8.00 -2.11
CA GLN A 100 -2.07 -8.55 -0.77
C GLN A 100 -1.43 -7.55 0.20
N ASP A 101 -0.78 -6.51 -0.32
CA ASP A 101 -0.43 -5.29 0.44
C ASP A 101 -1.58 -4.29 0.28
N SER A 102 -2.32 -4.06 1.37
CA SER A 102 -3.43 -3.09 1.37
C SER A 102 -2.97 -1.64 1.20
N CYS A 103 -1.69 -1.35 1.47
CA CYS A 103 -1.08 -0.04 1.25
C CYS A 103 -0.47 0.11 -0.15
N PHE A 104 -0.63 -0.87 -1.05
CA PHE A 104 -0.06 -0.84 -2.40
C PHE A 104 -0.32 0.49 -3.12
N TRP A 105 -1.57 0.95 -3.12
CA TRP A 105 -1.93 2.21 -3.81
C TRP A 105 -1.33 3.45 -3.18
N ALA A 106 -1.05 3.46 -1.87
CA ALA A 106 -0.37 4.59 -1.23
C ALA A 106 1.08 4.69 -1.73
N ARG A 107 1.76 3.55 -1.86
CA ARG A 107 3.12 3.48 -2.42
C ARG A 107 3.16 3.92 -3.88
N VAL A 108 2.13 3.60 -4.68
CA VAL A 108 1.99 4.09 -6.06
C VAL A 108 1.92 5.61 -6.10
N GLU A 109 1.12 6.23 -5.23
CA GLU A 109 1.00 7.70 -5.20
C GLU A 109 2.31 8.36 -4.72
N GLU A 110 2.99 7.81 -3.71
CA GLU A 110 4.33 8.27 -3.28
C GLU A 110 5.38 8.15 -4.41
N ALA A 111 5.32 7.08 -5.19
CA ALA A 111 6.23 6.87 -6.32
C ALA A 111 5.96 7.83 -7.48
N LYS A 112 4.69 8.21 -7.73
CA LYS A 112 4.32 9.24 -8.70
C LYS A 112 4.84 10.61 -8.29
N GLU A 113 4.69 10.98 -7.01
CA GLU A 113 5.26 12.22 -6.50
C GLU A 113 6.79 12.22 -6.57
N SER A 114 7.44 11.07 -6.35
CA SER A 114 8.89 10.93 -6.51
C SER A 114 9.31 11.15 -7.97
N VAL A 115 8.55 10.64 -8.95
CA VAL A 115 8.79 10.91 -10.37
C VAL A 115 8.65 12.40 -10.70
N GLU A 116 7.63 13.08 -10.18
CA GLU A 116 7.46 14.53 -10.35
C GLU A 116 8.58 15.34 -9.71
N MET A 117 9.08 14.90 -8.55
CA MET A 117 10.23 15.51 -7.88
C MET A 117 11.50 15.34 -8.72
N ALA A 118 11.75 14.14 -9.26
CA ALA A 118 12.91 13.87 -10.11
C ALA A 118 12.94 14.73 -11.38
N LYS A 119 11.77 15.06 -11.95
CA LYS A 119 11.68 15.94 -13.14
C LYS A 119 12.11 17.38 -12.85
N LYS A 120 12.00 17.84 -11.60
CA LYS A 120 12.22 19.24 -11.19
C LYS A 120 13.52 19.43 -10.41
N GLU A 121 14.09 18.35 -9.88
CA GLU A 121 15.28 18.40 -9.04
C GLU A 121 16.53 18.65 -9.87
N THR A 122 17.31 19.66 -9.46
CA THR A 122 18.57 20.05 -10.09
C THR A 122 19.78 19.63 -9.27
N GLU A 123 19.60 19.41 -7.96
CA GLU A 123 20.69 19.03 -7.06
C GLU A 123 21.02 17.53 -7.19
N PRO A 124 22.26 17.17 -7.60
CA PRO A 124 22.61 15.77 -7.89
C PRO A 124 22.39 14.81 -6.72
N MET A 125 22.72 15.23 -5.49
CA MET A 125 22.54 14.40 -4.29
C MET A 125 21.06 14.11 -4.00
N LYS A 126 20.20 15.13 -4.13
CA LYS A 126 18.76 14.97 -3.93
C LYS A 126 18.15 14.13 -5.04
N LEU A 127 18.57 14.36 -6.29
CA LEU A 127 18.12 13.58 -7.44
C LEU A 127 18.47 12.10 -7.25
N SER A 128 19.70 11.78 -6.87
CA SER A 128 20.13 10.40 -6.58
C SER A 128 19.25 9.74 -5.49
N ALA A 129 18.96 10.46 -4.40
CA ALA A 129 18.09 9.95 -3.34
C ALA A 129 16.63 9.72 -3.83
N VAL A 130 16.12 10.57 -4.71
CA VAL A 130 14.78 10.39 -5.32
C VAL A 130 14.77 9.17 -6.25
N LEU A 131 15.79 9.02 -7.11
CA LEU A 131 15.92 7.89 -8.03
C LEU A 131 16.08 6.56 -7.29
N GLY A 132 16.77 6.56 -6.15
CA GLY A 132 16.83 5.41 -5.24
C GLY A 132 15.44 4.96 -4.79
N ARG A 133 14.61 5.90 -4.32
CA ARG A 133 13.22 5.61 -3.91
C ARG A 133 12.36 5.05 -5.05
N ILE A 134 12.46 5.62 -6.25
CA ILE A 134 11.75 5.13 -7.44
C ILE A 134 12.20 3.71 -7.79
N SER A 135 13.50 3.45 -7.75
CA SER A 135 14.08 2.12 -8.05
C SER A 135 13.67 1.07 -7.02
N ASP A 136 13.62 1.43 -5.74
CA ASP A 136 13.17 0.53 -4.68
C ASP A 136 11.68 0.20 -4.83
N PHE A 137 10.86 1.18 -5.24
CA PHE A 137 9.46 0.94 -5.58
C PHE A 137 9.31 0.02 -6.81
N GLU A 138 10.11 0.23 -7.87
CA GLU A 138 10.12 -0.65 -9.05
C GLU A 138 10.41 -2.11 -8.66
N LYS A 139 11.44 -2.35 -7.84
CA LYS A 139 11.78 -3.69 -7.31
C LYS A 139 10.65 -4.28 -6.47
N TYR A 140 10.05 -3.46 -5.60
CA TYR A 140 8.93 -3.87 -4.76
C TYR A 140 7.74 -4.36 -5.59
N VAL A 141 7.32 -3.60 -6.62
CA VAL A 141 6.19 -4.00 -7.46
C VAL A 141 6.55 -5.20 -8.33
N GLY A 142 7.78 -5.27 -8.86
CA GLY A 142 8.27 -6.44 -9.58
C GLY A 142 8.12 -7.73 -8.78
N GLY A 143 8.57 -7.72 -7.52
CA GLY A 143 8.42 -8.85 -6.61
C GLY A 143 6.96 -9.26 -6.38
N LEU A 144 6.03 -8.31 -6.27
CA LEU A 144 4.59 -8.61 -6.11
C LEU A 144 3.93 -9.14 -7.37
N ILE A 145 4.38 -8.71 -8.55
CA ILE A 145 3.90 -9.22 -9.84
C ILE A 145 4.38 -10.65 -10.04
N ASP A 146 5.67 -10.90 -9.80
CA ASP A 146 6.29 -12.22 -9.93
C ASP A 146 5.65 -13.24 -8.98
N SER A 147 5.38 -12.82 -7.74
CA SER A 147 4.70 -13.63 -6.72
C SER A 147 3.17 -13.73 -6.92
N LYS A 148 2.63 -13.02 -7.93
CA LYS A 148 1.19 -12.93 -8.26
C LYS A 148 0.33 -12.44 -7.07
N GLU A 149 0.90 -11.57 -6.24
CA GLU A 149 0.25 -10.99 -5.06
C GLU A 149 -0.50 -9.68 -5.34
N VAL A 150 -0.37 -9.14 -6.54
CA VAL A 150 -1.24 -8.07 -7.05
C VAL A 150 -2.45 -8.64 -7.79
N SER A 151 -3.46 -7.79 -7.98
CA SER A 151 -4.61 -8.07 -8.82
C SER A 151 -4.39 -7.63 -10.26
N ARG A 152 -5.12 -8.22 -11.21
CA ARG A 152 -4.97 -7.93 -12.65
C ARG A 152 -5.32 -6.49 -13.03
N ASP A 153 -6.19 -5.85 -12.26
CA ASP A 153 -6.59 -4.45 -12.44
C ASP A 153 -5.44 -3.46 -12.23
N VAL A 154 -4.43 -3.82 -11.43
CA VAL A 154 -3.17 -3.06 -11.31
C VAL A 154 -2.50 -2.91 -12.68
N LEU A 155 -2.61 -3.91 -13.55
CA LEU A 155 -1.97 -3.95 -14.87
C LEU A 155 -2.86 -3.36 -15.99
N PHE A 156 -4.04 -2.82 -15.67
CA PHE A 156 -4.87 -2.17 -16.67
C PHE A 156 -4.24 -0.87 -17.16
N ALA A 157 -4.32 -0.60 -18.47
CA ALA A 157 -3.66 0.53 -19.11
C ALA A 157 -3.95 1.90 -18.48
N ASN A 158 -5.15 2.07 -17.88
CA ASN A 158 -5.58 3.31 -17.25
C ASN A 158 -5.36 3.35 -15.72
N SER A 159 -4.77 2.30 -15.13
CA SER A 159 -4.48 2.25 -13.69
C SER A 159 -3.41 3.30 -13.32
N SER A 160 -3.43 3.77 -12.06
CA SER A 160 -2.39 4.69 -11.59
C SER A 160 -0.99 4.07 -11.66
N TYR A 161 -0.87 2.75 -11.51
CA TYR A 161 0.41 2.04 -11.63
C TYR A 161 0.91 2.04 -13.07
N SER A 162 0.06 1.73 -14.05
CA SER A 162 0.47 1.71 -15.46
C SER A 162 0.86 3.10 -15.96
N LYS A 163 0.18 4.15 -15.50
CA LYS A 163 0.58 5.54 -15.75
C LYS A 163 1.93 5.87 -15.14
N TRP A 164 2.15 5.51 -13.88
CA TRP A 164 3.45 5.66 -13.23
C TRP A 164 4.56 4.95 -14.01
N LEU A 165 4.33 3.69 -14.41
CA LEU A 165 5.30 2.89 -15.15
C LEU A 165 5.65 3.52 -16.50
N GLN A 166 4.65 4.05 -17.21
CA GLN A 166 4.86 4.75 -18.48
C GLN A 166 5.76 5.98 -18.29
N GLU A 167 5.48 6.80 -17.28
CA GLU A 167 6.28 7.99 -16.98
C GLU A 167 7.70 7.63 -16.55
N TRP A 168 7.85 6.64 -15.67
CA TRP A 168 9.16 6.18 -15.22
C TRP A 168 10.00 5.64 -16.38
N THR A 169 9.41 4.81 -17.24
CA THR A 169 10.10 4.24 -18.40
C THR A 169 10.59 5.33 -19.37
N ALA A 170 9.83 6.41 -19.54
CA ALA A 170 10.23 7.54 -20.38
C ALA A 170 11.39 8.36 -19.78
N LEU A 171 11.50 8.40 -18.45
CA LEU A 171 12.54 9.18 -17.76
C LEU A 171 13.82 8.39 -17.49
N LYS A 172 13.71 7.08 -17.24
CA LYS A 172 14.82 6.20 -16.85
C LYS A 172 16.07 6.36 -17.73
N PRO A 173 15.98 6.46 -19.08
CA PRO A 173 17.15 6.66 -19.94
C PRO A 173 17.88 7.98 -19.68
N ARG A 174 17.17 9.06 -19.37
CA ARG A 174 17.77 10.39 -19.12
C ARG A 174 18.65 10.38 -17.89
N PHE A 175 18.28 9.58 -16.89
CA PHE A 175 19.02 9.46 -15.65
C PHE A 175 20.20 8.50 -15.76
N GLN A 176 20.09 7.46 -16.58
CA GLN A 176 21.23 6.58 -16.87
C GLN A 176 22.37 7.36 -17.55
N GLN A 177 22.03 8.26 -18.47
CA GLN A 177 23.01 9.14 -19.12
C GLN A 177 23.74 10.06 -18.13
N LEU A 178 23.08 10.51 -17.06
CA LEU A 178 23.67 11.39 -16.02
C LEU A 178 24.57 10.64 -15.02
N ILE A 179 24.48 9.31 -14.96
CA ILE A 179 25.34 8.47 -14.10
C ILE A 179 26.60 8.04 -14.86
N ASP A 180 26.49 7.93 -16.19
CA ASP A 180 27.57 7.48 -17.08
C ASP A 180 28.38 8.66 -17.69
N SER A 181 28.09 9.92 -17.32
CA SER A 181 28.82 11.14 -17.75
C SER A 181 29.48 11.90 -16.60
#